data_AF-A0A9N9YPU6-F1
#
_entry.id   AF-A0A9N9YPU6-F1
#
_cell.length_a   1.000
_cell.length_b   1.000
_cell.length_c   1.000
_cell.angle_alpha   90.00
_cell.angle_beta   90.00
_cell.angle_gamma   90.00
#
_symmetry.space_group_name_H-M   'P 1'
#
loop_
_entity.id
_entity.type
_entity.pdbx_description
1 polymer ?
#
loop_
_entity_poly.entity_id
_entity_poly.type
_entity_poly.pdbx_seq_one_letter_code
_entity_poly.pdbx_strand_id
1 'polypeptide(L)'
;MGRVPVGELSRYLLGGRLSTNGCLTAFRRTPRSRLVGPAPPALRPVRAFHAAKEQPEPTHQQVQTPLAVPLRKKLKDEAKQARKQGKKKSNADSQTVEGWELTVGIEIHAQLNTPRKLFSPATTSFNDDPNSHVALFDVAMPGSQPIFQTGTLIPALRAALSLNCEIQPVSRFDRKHYFWWDQPSGYQITQYYQPFAKNGHITLLARDGIAPEDGKSVTIGIKQVQMEQDTAKTLAHNDNTQWLDFNRVGAPLIEIITEPELHHPRTAAVLVRKIQLLLSTVDACVSGMETGGLRADVNVSVRRTDDPSQTLGTRTEIKNLSTIKAVEDAIIAERDRQIRELDAGRQISSETRGWSIGSTETRRLRGKEGEVDYRYMPDPDIAPLVIGSDLIAHLKQSLPVTPDTELDKLISYFGLTPKDALSLINIDNGARVEYFYRVLYSVQDMIAADDLDGEGADVKTYAALVGNWTLHELGRLTTSKAGPHGTVDLTFTPDGDCAQVPDAELSQLLYHLYRKHITGKVAKELLMALYLGELEDGVRSAIDMHDLWFKEYSLEEYEALADEVLEGEDKVLQEFATSAKFPQGKLMFLLGKMMRAGQTERIDPANAQKVMRTRIESLLPSAA
;
A
#
# COMPACT_ATOMS: atom_id res chain seq x y z
N MET A 1 18.11 11.96 3.93
CA MET A 1 19.43 11.77 3.28
C MET A 1 19.18 11.02 1.97
N GLY A 2 19.79 11.46 0.87
CA GLY A 2 19.63 10.78 -0.42
C GLY A 2 20.19 9.36 -0.41
N ARG A 3 19.45 8.41 -0.97
CA ARG A 3 19.83 6.99 -1.05
C ARG A 3 21.02 6.80 -2.00
N VAL A 4 22.03 6.07 -1.57
CA VAL A 4 23.11 5.61 -2.48
C VAL A 4 22.53 4.53 -3.40
N PRO A 5 22.58 4.72 -4.74
CA PRO A 5 22.04 3.75 -5.69
C PRO A 5 22.70 2.38 -5.57
N VAL A 6 21.95 1.30 -5.82
CA VAL A 6 22.49 -0.08 -5.82
C VAL A 6 23.64 -0.24 -6.82
N GLY A 7 23.60 0.48 -7.94
CA GLY A 7 24.69 0.53 -8.93
C GLY A 7 25.98 1.19 -8.43
N GLU A 8 25.92 1.98 -7.37
CA GLU A 8 27.10 2.59 -6.72
C GLU A 8 27.62 1.70 -5.59
N LEU A 9 26.74 1.14 -4.76
CA LEU A 9 27.11 0.18 -3.71
C LEU A 9 27.66 -1.13 -4.28
N SER A 10 27.16 -1.60 -5.43
CA SER A 10 27.69 -2.80 -6.09
C SER A 10 29.15 -2.65 -6.52
N ARG A 11 29.60 -1.43 -6.87
CA ARG A 11 31.01 -1.13 -7.17
C ARG A 11 31.89 -1.20 -5.93
N TYR A 12 31.32 -1.02 -4.73
CA TYR A 12 32.03 -1.13 -3.46
C TYR A 12 32.30 -2.58 -3.04
N LEU A 13 31.41 -3.52 -3.40
CA LEU A 13 31.43 -4.93 -2.94
C LEU A 13 32.67 -5.74 -3.32
N LEU A 14 33.57 -5.23 -4.17
CA LEU A 14 34.84 -5.88 -4.52
C LEU A 14 36.09 -5.05 -4.11
N GLY A 15 35.92 -3.76 -3.82
CA GLY A 15 37.04 -2.83 -3.59
C GLY A 15 37.27 -2.45 -2.13
N GLY A 16 36.33 -2.74 -1.22
CA GLY A 16 36.47 -2.52 0.22
C GLY A 16 36.70 -1.05 0.63
N ARG A 17 36.34 -0.07 -0.22
CA ARG A 17 36.44 1.36 0.08
C ARG A 17 35.14 2.08 -0.19
N LEU A 18 34.41 2.45 0.87
CA LEU A 18 33.27 3.36 0.74
C LEU A 18 33.84 4.71 0.29
N SER A 19 33.26 5.30 -0.75
CA SER A 19 33.57 6.68 -1.11
C SER A 19 33.26 7.57 0.10
N THR A 20 34.28 8.19 0.69
CA THR A 20 34.11 9.21 1.73
C THR A 20 33.52 10.51 1.19
N ASN A 21 33.22 10.59 -0.12
CA ASN A 21 32.63 11.77 -0.72
C ASN A 21 31.11 11.78 -0.48
N GLY A 22 30.74 11.90 0.78
CA GLY A 22 29.43 12.37 1.21
C GLY A 22 29.50 13.87 1.44
N CYS A 23 28.49 14.57 0.90
CA CYS A 23 28.04 15.90 1.32
C CYS A 23 28.92 17.08 0.88
N LEU A 24 28.34 17.93 0.02
CA LEU A 24 28.84 19.25 -0.42
C LEU A 24 29.91 19.25 -1.52
N THR A 25 29.50 19.04 -2.77
CA THR A 25 30.06 19.82 -3.88
C THR A 25 28.96 20.17 -4.87
N ALA A 26 28.64 21.46 -4.93
CA ALA A 26 27.84 22.03 -6.01
C ALA A 26 28.56 21.75 -7.33
N PHE A 27 27.93 20.99 -8.22
CA PHE A 27 28.35 20.92 -9.62
C PHE A 27 28.06 22.29 -10.27
N ARG A 28 28.99 23.24 -10.09
CA ARG A 28 29.17 24.34 -11.03
C ARG A 28 29.61 23.74 -12.37
N ARG A 29 28.64 23.52 -13.26
CA ARG A 29 28.92 23.31 -14.68
C ARG A 29 29.51 24.61 -15.23
N THR A 30 30.81 24.62 -15.52
CA THR A 30 31.41 25.57 -16.45
C THR A 30 31.46 24.93 -17.85
N PRO A 31 31.16 25.69 -18.92
CA PRO A 31 30.99 25.13 -20.26
C PRO A 31 32.36 24.85 -20.89
N ARG A 32 32.61 23.60 -21.29
CA ARG A 32 33.71 23.29 -22.21
C ARG A 32 33.26 23.53 -23.65
N SER A 33 33.91 24.50 -24.27
CA SER A 33 33.88 24.77 -25.71
C SER A 33 34.50 23.63 -26.53
N ARG A 34 34.21 23.65 -27.84
CA ARG A 34 34.87 23.00 -29.01
C ARG A 34 34.30 21.61 -29.37
N LEU A 35 33.97 21.28 -30.62
CA LEU A 35 34.28 21.83 -31.95
C LEU A 35 33.19 21.42 -32.97
N VAL A 36 33.03 22.25 -34.00
CA VAL A 36 32.19 22.03 -35.18
C VAL A 36 32.91 21.12 -36.18
N GLY A 37 32.19 20.15 -36.75
CA GLY A 37 32.61 19.31 -37.89
C GLY A 37 31.37 18.66 -38.56
N PRO A 38 31.41 18.39 -39.88
CA PRO A 38 30.29 18.67 -40.78
C PRO A 38 29.26 17.54 -40.94
N ALA A 39 28.04 17.92 -41.30
CA ALA A 39 26.93 17.05 -41.64
C ALA A 39 27.10 16.34 -43.00
N PRO A 40 26.56 15.12 -43.17
CA PRO A 40 26.22 14.55 -44.46
C PRO A 40 24.70 14.58 -44.72
N PRO A 41 24.26 14.38 -45.97
CA PRO A 41 23.11 15.10 -46.53
C PRO A 41 21.76 14.39 -46.39
N ALA A 42 20.72 15.21 -46.52
CA ALA A 42 19.33 14.83 -46.67
C ALA A 42 19.07 13.97 -47.92
N LEU A 43 18.27 12.93 -47.77
CA LEU A 43 17.56 12.27 -48.88
C LEU A 43 16.05 12.39 -48.65
N ARG A 44 15.39 12.77 -49.75
CA ARG A 44 13.99 13.16 -49.92
C ARG A 44 12.99 12.01 -49.67
N PRO A 45 11.71 12.32 -49.43
CA PRO A 45 10.65 11.34 -49.28
C PRO A 45 10.17 10.84 -50.64
N VAL A 46 9.84 9.54 -50.73
CA VAL A 46 9.07 8.98 -51.85
C VAL A 46 7.76 8.40 -51.32
N ARG A 47 6.72 8.74 -52.08
CA ARG A 47 5.27 8.61 -51.88
C ARG A 47 4.76 7.19 -51.63
N ALA A 48 3.83 7.11 -50.68
CA ALA A 48 2.47 6.56 -50.71
C ALA A 48 2.17 5.26 -51.50
N PHE A 49 1.46 4.34 -50.85
CA PHE A 49 0.23 3.74 -51.40
C PHE A 49 -0.79 3.45 -50.28
N HIS A 50 -1.96 4.08 -50.39
CA HIS A 50 -3.20 3.63 -49.78
C HIS A 50 -3.63 2.30 -50.43
N ALA A 51 -4.12 1.36 -49.63
CA ALA A 51 -5.06 0.35 -50.08
C ALA A 51 -6.01 0.01 -48.93
N ALA A 52 -7.20 0.59 -49.00
CA ALA A 52 -8.37 0.16 -48.27
C ALA A 52 -8.73 -1.28 -48.69
N LYS A 53 -9.13 -2.11 -47.73
CA LYS A 53 -9.89 -3.33 -48.02
C LYS A 53 -11.15 -3.32 -47.16
N GLU A 54 -12.25 -3.08 -47.85
CA GLU A 54 -13.62 -3.33 -47.42
C GLU A 54 -13.80 -4.82 -47.08
N GLN A 55 -14.50 -5.10 -45.97
CA GLN A 55 -15.10 -6.40 -45.70
C GLN A 55 -16.60 -6.31 -45.98
N PRO A 56 -17.22 -7.33 -46.60
CA PRO A 56 -18.66 -7.33 -46.87
C PRO A 56 -19.45 -7.72 -45.62
N GLU A 57 -20.57 -7.03 -45.39
CA GLU A 57 -21.62 -7.43 -44.45
C GLU A 57 -22.32 -8.72 -44.92
N PRO A 58 -22.70 -9.63 -44.01
CA PRO A 58 -23.75 -10.59 -44.27
C PRO A 58 -25.09 -10.15 -43.65
N THR A 59 -26.09 -10.15 -44.52
CA THR A 59 -27.54 -10.02 -44.31
C THR A 59 -28.08 -10.79 -43.11
N HIS A 60 -28.91 -10.09 -42.31
CA HIS A 60 -29.73 -10.64 -41.24
C HIS A 60 -30.74 -11.69 -41.73
N GLN A 61 -30.73 -12.87 -41.12
CA GLN A 61 -31.92 -13.69 -40.91
C GLN A 61 -32.16 -13.82 -39.40
N GLN A 62 -33.32 -13.36 -38.95
CA GLN A 62 -33.74 -13.38 -37.55
C GLN A 62 -34.16 -14.81 -37.17
N VAL A 63 -33.40 -15.42 -36.26
CA VAL A 63 -33.89 -16.53 -35.43
C VAL A 63 -33.85 -16.05 -33.98
N GLN A 64 -35.03 -15.86 -33.38
CA GLN A 64 -35.17 -15.45 -31.99
C GLN A 64 -34.62 -16.55 -31.07
N THR A 65 -33.54 -16.25 -30.35
CA THR A 65 -33.07 -17.04 -29.20
C THR A 65 -33.19 -16.16 -27.94
N PRO A 66 -33.57 -16.71 -26.76
CA PRO A 66 -33.83 -15.89 -25.59
C PRO A 66 -32.57 -15.17 -25.10
N LEU A 67 -32.73 -13.90 -24.72
CA LEU A 67 -31.67 -13.02 -24.19
C LEU A 67 -30.86 -13.71 -23.09
N ALA A 68 -29.62 -14.08 -23.40
CA ALA A 68 -28.68 -14.58 -22.42
C ALA A 68 -28.31 -13.44 -21.46
N VAL A 69 -28.65 -13.62 -20.18
CA VAL A 69 -28.23 -12.73 -19.10
C VAL A 69 -26.70 -12.60 -19.13
N PRO A 70 -26.13 -11.37 -19.16
CA PRO A 70 -24.68 -11.17 -19.18
C PRO A 70 -24.01 -11.95 -18.05
N LEU A 71 -22.93 -12.67 -18.33
CA LEU A 71 -22.20 -13.51 -17.37
C LEU A 71 -21.88 -12.75 -16.06
N ARG A 72 -21.60 -11.45 -16.18
CA ARG A 72 -21.36 -10.52 -15.06
C ARG A 72 -22.57 -10.35 -14.13
N LYS A 73 -23.79 -10.38 -14.66
CA LYS A 73 -25.03 -10.29 -13.87
C LYS A 73 -25.32 -11.63 -13.18
N LYS A 74 -25.07 -12.77 -13.85
CA LYS A 74 -25.14 -14.11 -13.24
C LYS A 74 -24.15 -14.24 -12.07
N LEU A 75 -22.88 -13.91 -12.27
CA LEU A 75 -21.85 -13.95 -11.22
C LEU A 75 -22.18 -13.02 -10.04
N LYS A 76 -22.76 -11.84 -10.31
CA LYS A 76 -23.20 -10.91 -9.27
C LYS A 76 -24.41 -11.42 -8.49
N ASP A 77 -25.36 -12.07 -9.16
CA ASP A 77 -26.55 -12.64 -8.55
C ASP A 77 -26.21 -13.93 -7.78
N GLU A 78 -25.28 -14.76 -8.28
CA GLU A 78 -24.70 -15.91 -7.57
C GLU A 78 -23.93 -15.48 -6.32
N ALA A 79 -23.10 -14.44 -6.39
CA ALA A 79 -22.44 -13.86 -5.21
C ALA A 79 -23.45 -13.29 -4.20
N LYS A 80 -24.59 -12.75 -4.68
CA LYS A 80 -25.67 -12.22 -3.83
C LYS A 80 -26.51 -13.33 -3.21
N GLN A 81 -26.67 -14.46 -3.89
CA GLN A 81 -27.31 -15.68 -3.35
C GLN A 81 -26.40 -16.41 -2.35
N ALA A 82 -25.10 -16.52 -2.62
CA ALA A 82 -24.11 -17.05 -1.67
C ALA A 82 -24.07 -16.23 -0.37
N ARG A 83 -24.16 -14.89 -0.47
CA ARG A 83 -24.31 -13.99 0.69
C ARG A 83 -25.63 -14.14 1.45
N LYS A 84 -26.69 -14.68 0.83
CA LYS A 84 -27.98 -14.94 1.47
C LYS A 84 -28.04 -16.32 2.16
N GLN A 85 -27.23 -17.29 1.72
CA GLN A 85 -27.22 -18.65 2.28
C GLN A 85 -26.22 -18.83 3.43
N GLY A 86 -25.16 -18.02 3.50
CA GLY A 86 -24.30 -17.96 4.68
C GLY A 86 -24.83 -16.94 5.69
N LYS A 87 -25.38 -17.40 6.84
CA LYS A 87 -25.45 -16.55 8.04
C LYS A 87 -24.04 -16.02 8.28
N LYS A 88 -23.80 -14.73 8.02
CA LYS A 88 -22.54 -14.06 8.37
C LYS A 88 -22.38 -14.18 9.88
N LYS A 89 -21.54 -15.11 10.34
CA LYS A 89 -20.92 -14.99 11.65
C LYS A 89 -20.27 -13.60 11.69
N SER A 90 -20.47 -12.87 12.78
CA SER A 90 -19.85 -11.56 12.94
C SER A 90 -18.33 -11.72 12.86
N ASN A 91 -17.61 -10.70 12.36
CA ASN A 91 -16.14 -10.75 12.24
C ASN A 91 -15.42 -11.07 13.57
N ALA A 92 -16.08 -10.87 14.72
CA ALA A 92 -15.54 -11.22 16.04
C ALA A 92 -15.47 -12.73 16.31
N ASP A 93 -16.39 -13.53 15.78
CA ASP A 93 -16.49 -14.99 16.03
C ASP A 93 -15.54 -15.82 15.17
N SER A 94 -14.52 -15.18 14.57
CA SER A 94 -13.62 -15.78 13.58
C SER A 94 -12.17 -15.90 14.03
N GLN A 95 -11.78 -15.24 15.13
CA GLN A 95 -10.38 -15.18 15.54
C GLN A 95 -9.98 -16.37 16.44
N THR A 96 -10.84 -16.75 17.37
CA THR A 96 -10.62 -17.85 18.32
C THR A 96 -11.73 -18.90 18.22
N VAL A 97 -11.46 -20.11 18.70
CA VAL A 97 -12.45 -21.18 18.87
C VAL A 97 -12.29 -21.75 20.27
N GLU A 98 -13.39 -21.83 21.01
CA GLU A 98 -13.36 -22.28 22.42
C GLU A 98 -12.78 -23.72 22.53
N GLY A 99 -11.88 -23.92 23.49
CA GLY A 99 -11.20 -25.21 23.71
C GLY A 99 -10.05 -25.51 22.74
N TRP A 100 -9.73 -24.61 21.83
CA TRP A 100 -8.70 -24.79 20.79
C TRP A 100 -7.74 -23.61 20.73
N GLU A 101 -6.46 -23.93 20.58
CA GLU A 101 -5.39 -22.97 20.30
C GLU A 101 -4.92 -23.14 18.85
N LEU A 102 -4.88 -22.03 18.12
CA LEU A 102 -4.31 -21.93 16.79
C LEU A 102 -2.83 -21.56 16.91
N THR A 103 -1.99 -22.19 16.09
CA THR A 103 -0.59 -21.81 15.92
C THR A 103 -0.29 -21.69 14.43
N VAL A 104 0.27 -20.55 14.03
CA VAL A 104 0.59 -20.22 12.64
C VAL A 104 2.05 -19.82 12.52
N GLY A 105 2.73 -20.39 11.52
CA GLY A 105 4.02 -19.90 11.01
C GLY A 105 3.86 -19.49 9.55
N ILE A 106 4.60 -18.47 9.11
CA ILE A 106 4.51 -17.94 7.76
C ILE A 106 5.89 -17.99 7.09
N GLU A 107 5.91 -18.42 5.84
CA GLU A 107 7.05 -18.40 4.95
C GLU A 107 6.75 -17.41 3.82
N ILE A 108 7.54 -16.34 3.72
CA ILE A 108 7.32 -15.28 2.74
C ILE A 108 8.47 -15.29 1.74
N HIS A 109 8.16 -15.51 0.46
CA HIS A 109 9.10 -15.35 -0.63
C HIS A 109 8.91 -13.97 -1.26
N ALA A 110 9.96 -13.16 -1.24
CA ALA A 110 9.96 -11.83 -1.85
C ALA A 110 11.04 -11.74 -2.93
N GLN A 111 10.66 -11.27 -4.12
CA GLN A 111 11.59 -11.12 -5.24
C GLN A 111 12.38 -9.82 -5.09
N LEU A 112 13.71 -9.93 -5.06
CA LEU A 112 14.61 -8.78 -4.96
C LEU A 112 14.55 -7.92 -6.23
N ASN A 113 14.59 -6.61 -6.05
CA ASN A 113 14.48 -5.60 -7.12
C ASN A 113 15.82 -5.34 -7.85
N THR A 114 16.51 -6.40 -8.28
CA THR A 114 17.81 -6.26 -8.94
C THR A 114 17.72 -6.40 -10.46
N PRO A 115 18.61 -5.70 -11.20
CA PRO A 115 18.60 -5.76 -12.67
C PRO A 115 19.08 -7.10 -13.24
N ARG A 116 19.76 -7.93 -12.43
CA ARG A 116 20.29 -9.24 -12.83
C ARG A 116 19.81 -10.34 -11.88
N LYS A 117 19.82 -11.56 -12.41
CA LYS A 117 19.50 -12.81 -11.70
C LYS A 117 20.51 -13.13 -10.59
N LEU A 118 20.20 -14.07 -9.70
CA LEU A 118 21.01 -14.33 -8.50
C LEU A 118 22.40 -14.91 -8.83
N PHE A 119 22.44 -15.88 -9.74
CA PHE A 119 23.65 -16.63 -10.12
C PHE A 119 23.96 -16.55 -11.62
N SER A 120 23.38 -15.59 -12.32
CA SER A 120 23.45 -15.47 -13.78
C SER A 120 23.58 -13.99 -14.19
N PRO A 121 24.33 -13.68 -15.27
CA PRO A 121 24.42 -12.32 -15.79
C PRO A 121 23.16 -11.87 -16.53
N ALA A 122 22.19 -12.76 -16.79
CA ALA A 122 20.95 -12.42 -17.46
C ALA A 122 20.14 -11.42 -16.63
N THR A 123 19.41 -10.57 -17.35
CA THR A 123 18.53 -9.55 -16.79
C THR A 123 17.29 -10.18 -16.17
N THR A 124 16.73 -9.50 -15.17
CA THR A 124 15.40 -9.84 -14.64
C THR A 124 14.33 -9.21 -15.52
N SER A 125 13.23 -9.92 -15.77
CA SER A 125 12.11 -9.46 -16.59
C SER A 125 10.79 -10.05 -16.09
N PHE A 126 9.68 -9.33 -16.27
CA PHE A 126 8.36 -9.77 -15.78
C PHE A 126 7.40 -10.16 -16.91
N ASN A 127 7.34 -9.35 -17.97
CA ASN A 127 6.34 -9.46 -19.04
C ASN A 127 6.97 -9.37 -20.44
N ASP A 128 8.27 -9.60 -20.53
CA ASP A 128 8.98 -9.62 -21.81
C ASP A 128 8.72 -10.94 -22.54
N ASP A 129 9.11 -10.99 -23.82
CA ASP A 129 8.91 -12.17 -24.66
C ASP A 129 9.48 -13.43 -23.99
N PRO A 130 8.77 -14.57 -24.01
CA PRO A 130 9.20 -15.79 -23.33
C PRO A 130 10.62 -16.22 -23.72
N ASN A 131 11.41 -16.64 -22.72
CA ASN A 131 12.79 -17.12 -22.90
C ASN A 131 13.78 -16.11 -23.54
N SER A 132 13.49 -14.80 -23.51
CA SER A 132 14.38 -13.75 -24.01
C SER A 132 15.48 -13.32 -23.03
N HIS A 133 15.31 -13.62 -21.73
CA HIS A 133 16.22 -13.22 -20.65
C HIS A 133 16.83 -14.43 -19.95
N VAL A 134 17.63 -15.19 -20.68
CA VAL A 134 18.15 -16.50 -20.23
C VAL A 134 19.63 -16.63 -20.60
N ALA A 135 20.46 -17.02 -19.64
CA ALA A 135 21.85 -17.41 -19.86
C ALA A 135 22.03 -18.94 -19.85
N LEU A 136 23.21 -19.42 -20.24
CA LEU A 136 23.54 -20.86 -20.28
C LEU A 136 23.30 -21.57 -18.93
N PHE A 137 23.61 -20.89 -17.83
CA PHE A 137 23.40 -21.43 -16.49
C PHE A 137 21.90 -21.56 -16.13
N ASP A 138 21.08 -20.59 -16.56
CA ASP A 138 19.65 -20.55 -16.23
C ASP A 138 18.89 -21.75 -16.79
N VAL A 139 19.34 -22.30 -17.92
CA VAL A 139 18.79 -23.50 -18.57
C VAL A 139 19.65 -24.75 -18.35
N ALA A 140 20.52 -24.72 -17.34
CA ALA A 140 21.36 -25.85 -16.92
C ALA A 140 22.19 -26.47 -18.06
N MET A 141 22.74 -25.65 -18.95
CA MET A 141 23.60 -26.15 -20.03
C MET A 141 24.83 -26.85 -19.44
N PRO A 142 25.19 -28.06 -19.92
CA PRO A 142 26.34 -28.79 -19.42
C PRO A 142 27.63 -27.95 -19.45
N GLY A 143 28.33 -27.88 -18.33
CA GLY A 143 29.56 -27.09 -18.16
C GLY A 143 29.34 -25.63 -17.74
N SER A 144 28.10 -25.15 -17.67
CA SER A 144 27.80 -23.84 -17.05
C SER A 144 27.96 -23.89 -15.53
N GLN A 145 28.28 -22.74 -14.93
CA GLN A 145 28.60 -22.59 -13.50
C GLN A 145 27.85 -21.39 -12.91
N PRO A 146 27.41 -21.43 -11.64
CA PRO A 146 26.75 -20.30 -10.99
C PRO A 146 27.72 -19.15 -10.75
N ILE A 147 27.30 -17.92 -11.07
CA ILE A 147 28.07 -16.70 -10.80
C ILE A 147 27.23 -15.77 -9.93
N PHE A 148 27.51 -15.77 -8.62
CA PHE A 148 26.80 -14.92 -7.67
C PHE A 148 26.90 -13.44 -8.04
N GLN A 149 25.75 -12.82 -8.28
CA GLN A 149 25.66 -11.38 -8.58
C GLN A 149 25.63 -10.60 -7.27
N THR A 150 26.78 -10.04 -6.87
CA THR A 150 26.94 -9.33 -5.59
C THR A 150 25.93 -8.19 -5.38
N GLY A 151 25.47 -7.54 -6.46
CA GLY A 151 24.44 -6.50 -6.39
C GLY A 151 23.11 -6.97 -5.77
N THR A 152 22.83 -8.28 -5.77
CA THR A 152 21.65 -8.87 -5.12
C THR A 152 21.75 -8.90 -3.60
N LEU A 153 22.95 -8.84 -3.04
CA LEU A 153 23.15 -8.85 -1.59
C LEU A 153 22.67 -7.56 -0.91
N ILE A 154 22.80 -6.42 -1.59
CA ILE A 154 22.43 -5.10 -1.02
C ILE A 154 20.94 -5.04 -0.63
N PRO A 155 19.98 -5.30 -1.53
CA PRO A 155 18.58 -5.31 -1.14
C PRO A 155 18.25 -6.43 -0.13
N ALA A 156 18.90 -7.59 -0.22
CA ALA A 156 18.72 -8.67 0.77
C ALA A 156 19.14 -8.24 2.19
N LEU A 157 20.29 -7.58 2.33
CA LEU A 157 20.77 -7.03 3.61
C LEU A 157 19.85 -5.92 4.13
N ARG A 158 19.37 -5.01 3.26
CA ARG A 158 18.41 -3.97 3.65
C ARG A 158 17.12 -4.58 4.18
N ALA A 159 16.60 -5.60 3.50
CA ALA A 159 15.44 -6.36 3.98
C ALA A 159 15.69 -6.95 5.36
N ALA A 160 16.75 -7.75 5.54
CA ALA A 160 17.06 -8.39 6.82
C ALA A 160 17.25 -7.37 7.96
N LEU A 161 17.92 -6.25 7.71
CA LEU A 161 18.08 -5.17 8.70
C LEU A 161 16.74 -4.51 9.06
N SER A 162 15.84 -4.29 8.09
CA SER A 162 14.50 -3.75 8.33
C SER A 162 13.61 -4.68 9.19
N LEU A 163 13.95 -5.98 9.17
CA LEU A 163 13.31 -7.05 9.92
C LEU A 163 14.03 -7.32 11.26
N ASN A 164 14.91 -6.41 11.69
CA ASN A 164 15.73 -6.49 12.90
C ASN A 164 16.56 -7.78 13.03
N CYS A 165 16.95 -8.39 11.90
CA CYS A 165 17.73 -9.63 11.90
C CYS A 165 19.22 -9.38 12.19
N GLU A 166 19.86 -10.39 12.79
CA GLU A 166 21.30 -10.48 12.94
C GLU A 166 21.94 -10.99 11.64
N ILE A 167 22.70 -10.12 10.97
CA ILE A 167 23.45 -10.46 9.77
C ILE A 167 24.64 -11.34 10.13
N GLN A 168 24.75 -12.50 9.49
CA GLN A 168 25.83 -13.45 9.72
C GLN A 168 27.09 -12.99 8.95
N PRO A 169 28.28 -13.00 9.59
CA PRO A 169 29.52 -12.56 8.93
C PRO A 169 29.95 -13.51 7.81
N VAL A 170 29.53 -14.77 7.87
CA VAL A 170 29.78 -15.79 6.86
C VAL A 170 28.47 -16.50 6.53
N SER A 171 28.18 -16.64 5.25
CA SER A 171 27.01 -17.34 4.73
C SER A 171 27.42 -18.28 3.59
N ARG A 172 26.68 -19.38 3.41
CA ARG A 172 26.93 -20.38 2.36
C ARG A 172 25.64 -20.73 1.64
N PHE A 173 25.78 -21.11 0.38
CA PHE A 173 24.70 -21.62 -0.44
C PHE A 173 24.69 -23.14 -0.44
N ASP A 174 23.49 -23.70 -0.57
CA ASP A 174 23.19 -25.11 -0.52
C ASP A 174 22.27 -25.47 -1.69
N ARG A 175 22.33 -26.73 -2.15
CA ARG A 175 21.45 -27.29 -3.17
C ARG A 175 20.28 -28.01 -2.53
N LYS A 176 19.06 -27.57 -2.83
CA LYS A 176 17.80 -28.24 -2.53
C LYS A 176 17.37 -29.06 -3.74
N HIS A 177 17.56 -30.37 -3.71
CA HIS A 177 17.34 -31.24 -4.86
C HIS A 177 15.88 -31.63 -5.01
N TYR A 178 15.29 -31.32 -6.15
CA TYR A 178 13.98 -31.83 -6.56
C TYR A 178 13.85 -31.76 -8.08
N PHE A 179 13.16 -32.74 -8.65
CA PHE A 179 12.89 -32.78 -10.08
C PHE A 179 11.51 -32.19 -10.35
N TRP A 180 11.50 -31.04 -11.00
CA TRP A 180 10.32 -30.44 -11.59
C TRP A 180 10.71 -29.75 -12.89
N TRP A 181 9.79 -29.69 -13.85
CA TRP A 181 10.08 -29.16 -15.19
C TRP A 181 10.42 -27.66 -15.20
N ASP A 182 10.02 -26.91 -14.18
CA ASP A 182 10.34 -25.49 -14.02
C ASP A 182 11.71 -25.22 -13.36
N GLN A 183 12.39 -26.26 -12.89
CA GLN A 183 13.71 -26.22 -12.27
C GLN A 183 14.71 -27.04 -13.12
N PRO A 184 15.32 -26.44 -14.15
CA PRO A 184 16.08 -27.17 -15.17
C PRO A 184 17.32 -27.88 -14.63
N SER A 185 17.93 -27.36 -13.57
CA SER A 185 19.09 -27.98 -12.91
C SER A 185 18.76 -29.22 -12.07
N GLY A 186 17.47 -29.49 -11.78
CA GLY A 186 17.06 -30.53 -10.84
C GLY A 186 17.40 -30.24 -9.37
N TYR A 187 17.83 -29.00 -9.07
CA TYR A 187 18.03 -28.48 -7.73
C TYR A 187 17.89 -26.95 -7.72
N GLN A 188 17.37 -26.40 -6.64
CA GLN A 188 17.35 -24.96 -6.38
C GLN A 188 18.53 -24.60 -5.48
N ILE A 189 19.26 -23.53 -5.82
CA ILE A 189 20.29 -22.98 -4.93
C ILE A 189 19.60 -22.06 -3.92
N THR A 190 19.81 -22.35 -2.63
CA THR A 190 19.22 -21.67 -1.47
C THR A 190 20.24 -21.60 -0.31
N GLN A 191 19.84 -21.26 0.92
CA GLN A 191 20.72 -21.26 2.09
C GLN A 191 20.04 -21.93 3.29
N TYR A 192 20.36 -23.20 3.52
CA TYR A 192 19.75 -24.00 4.58
C TYR A 192 20.60 -24.00 5.86
N TYR A 193 21.90 -24.30 5.76
CA TYR A 193 22.75 -24.47 6.94
C TYR A 193 23.26 -23.13 7.50
N GLN A 194 23.67 -22.22 6.60
CA GLN A 194 24.26 -20.93 6.95
C GLN A 194 23.57 -19.77 6.21
N PRO A 195 22.28 -19.49 6.50
CA PRO A 195 21.57 -18.36 5.91
C PRO A 195 22.23 -17.03 6.31
N PHE A 196 22.08 -16.02 5.48
CA PHE A 196 22.79 -14.75 5.65
C PHE A 196 22.27 -13.90 6.82
N ALA A 197 21.05 -14.15 7.32
CA ALA A 197 20.49 -13.46 8.47
C ALA A 197 19.62 -14.38 9.34
N LYS A 198 19.64 -14.17 10.67
CA LYS A 198 18.91 -14.96 11.67
C LYS A 198 18.36 -14.07 12.79
N ASN A 199 17.51 -14.65 13.66
CA ASN A 199 17.12 -14.05 14.94
C ASN A 199 16.54 -12.62 14.83
N GLY A 200 15.68 -12.39 13.85
CA GLY A 200 14.96 -11.13 13.70
C GLY A 200 13.67 -11.09 14.52
N HIS A 201 12.98 -9.96 14.44
CA HIS A 201 11.66 -9.81 15.05
C HIS A 201 10.89 -8.63 14.44
N ILE A 202 9.57 -8.73 14.48
CA ILE A 202 8.65 -7.65 14.12
C ILE A 202 7.65 -7.45 15.23
N THR A 203 7.51 -6.21 15.67
CA THR A 203 6.44 -5.81 16.59
C THR A 203 5.27 -5.23 15.80
N LEU A 204 4.10 -5.81 16.00
CA LEU A 204 2.82 -5.30 15.53
C LEU A 204 2.12 -4.59 16.70
N LEU A 205 1.53 -3.44 16.43
CA LEU A 205 0.80 -2.62 17.40
C LEU A 205 -0.70 -2.67 17.11
N ALA A 206 -1.53 -2.33 18.11
CA ALA A 206 -2.98 -2.23 17.94
C ALA A 206 -3.39 -1.34 16.74
N ARG A 207 -2.61 -0.28 16.47
CA ARG A 207 -2.82 0.63 15.32
C ARG A 207 -2.62 -0.03 13.95
N ASP A 208 -1.84 -1.10 13.86
CA ASP A 208 -1.64 -1.85 12.62
C ASP A 208 -2.86 -2.71 12.27
N GLY A 209 -3.80 -2.85 13.21
CA GLY A 209 -5.06 -3.53 13.04
C GLY A 209 -5.01 -5.03 13.35
N ILE A 210 -4.15 -5.44 14.28
CA ILE A 210 -4.12 -6.80 14.86
C ILE A 210 -5.46 -7.21 15.47
N ALA A 211 -5.60 -8.50 15.79
CA ALA A 211 -6.76 -9.00 16.51
C ALA A 211 -6.89 -8.30 17.88
N PRO A 212 -8.08 -7.82 18.30
CA PRO A 212 -8.27 -7.20 19.61
C PRO A 212 -7.81 -8.08 20.79
N GLU A 213 -7.91 -9.41 20.62
CA GLU A 213 -7.51 -10.44 21.57
C GLU A 213 -6.00 -10.41 21.88
N ASP A 214 -5.19 -9.93 20.93
CA ASP A 214 -3.74 -9.77 21.08
C ASP A 214 -3.33 -8.52 21.88
N GLY A 215 -4.30 -7.69 22.29
CA GLY A 215 -4.06 -6.53 23.14
C GLY A 215 -3.38 -5.36 22.42
N LYS A 216 -2.39 -4.73 23.08
CA LYS A 216 -1.76 -3.49 22.59
C LYS A 216 -0.65 -3.74 21.56
N SER A 217 0.03 -4.87 21.65
CA SER A 217 1.17 -5.19 20.81
C SER A 217 1.51 -6.69 20.85
N VAL A 218 1.99 -7.21 19.74
CA VAL A 218 2.53 -8.58 19.62
C VAL A 218 3.88 -8.49 18.95
N THR A 219 4.88 -9.23 19.45
CA THR A 219 6.17 -9.37 18.77
C THR A 219 6.29 -10.79 18.26
N ILE A 220 6.66 -10.93 16.99
CA ILE A 220 6.81 -12.21 16.30
C ILE A 220 8.28 -12.35 15.90
N GLY A 221 8.90 -13.47 16.27
CA GLY A 221 10.25 -13.81 15.87
C GLY A 221 10.37 -14.10 14.37
N ILE A 222 11.51 -13.71 13.79
CA ILE A 222 11.95 -14.16 12.46
C ILE A 222 13.11 -15.10 12.68
N LYS A 223 12.89 -16.37 12.37
CA LYS A 223 13.89 -17.42 12.52
C LYS A 223 15.11 -17.15 11.66
N GLN A 224 14.87 -16.93 10.36
CA GLN A 224 15.91 -16.63 9.39
C GLN A 224 15.39 -15.93 8.14
N VAL A 225 16.32 -15.28 7.44
CA VAL A 225 16.15 -14.81 6.08
C VAL A 225 17.26 -15.43 5.23
N GLN A 226 16.88 -16.03 4.11
CA GLN A 226 17.79 -16.71 3.18
C GLN A 226 17.61 -16.21 1.75
N MET A 227 18.67 -16.29 0.96
CA MET A 227 18.62 -15.99 -0.48
C MET A 227 18.44 -17.27 -1.29
N GLU A 228 17.57 -17.24 -2.30
CA GLU A 228 17.36 -18.38 -3.19
C GLU A 228 16.96 -18.01 -4.62
N GLN A 229 17.00 -18.99 -5.51
CA GLN A 229 16.58 -18.85 -6.91
C GLN A 229 15.07 -19.06 -7.06
N ASP A 230 14.40 -18.24 -7.86
CA ASP A 230 13.04 -18.56 -8.32
C ASP A 230 13.03 -19.60 -9.45
N THR A 231 11.88 -20.24 -9.65
CA THR A 231 11.66 -21.23 -10.73
C THR A 231 11.09 -20.58 -12.00
N ALA A 232 11.13 -21.32 -13.11
CA ALA A 232 10.48 -20.91 -14.35
C ALA A 232 8.96 -20.75 -14.18
N LYS A 233 8.32 -20.00 -15.08
CA LYS A 233 6.86 -19.89 -15.12
C LYS A 233 6.30 -21.03 -15.95
N THR A 234 5.41 -21.83 -15.38
CA THR A 234 4.65 -22.84 -16.10
C THR A 234 3.35 -22.22 -16.64
N LEU A 235 3.15 -22.31 -17.96
CA LEU A 235 1.94 -21.85 -18.65
C LEU A 235 1.17 -23.08 -19.15
N ALA A 236 -0.02 -23.31 -18.60
CA ALA A 236 -0.90 -24.36 -19.09
C ALA A 236 -1.40 -24.00 -20.49
N HIS A 237 -1.12 -24.87 -21.47
CA HIS A 237 -1.56 -24.66 -22.85
C HIS A 237 -2.75 -25.57 -23.22
N ASN A 238 -2.62 -26.87 -22.95
CA ASN A 238 -3.67 -27.87 -23.10
C ASN A 238 -3.50 -28.98 -22.05
N ASP A 239 -4.43 -29.93 -21.98
CA ASP A 239 -4.50 -30.93 -20.90
C ASP A 239 -3.22 -31.79 -20.75
N ASN A 240 -2.38 -31.89 -21.79
CA ASN A 240 -1.18 -32.74 -21.79
C ASN A 240 0.14 -31.99 -22.09
N THR A 241 0.10 -30.67 -22.31
CA THR A 241 1.28 -29.87 -22.69
C THR A 241 1.40 -28.65 -21.79
N GLN A 242 2.57 -28.53 -21.16
CA GLN A 242 2.96 -27.37 -20.38
C GLN A 242 4.01 -26.58 -21.17
N TRP A 243 3.82 -25.27 -21.29
CA TRP A 243 4.85 -24.38 -21.81
C TRP A 243 5.65 -23.79 -20.66
N LEU A 244 6.95 -23.65 -20.87
CA LEU A 244 7.87 -23.13 -19.87
C LEU A 244 8.46 -21.82 -20.36
N ASP A 245 8.39 -20.82 -19.49
CA ASP A 245 9.07 -19.55 -19.65
C ASP A 245 10.16 -19.41 -18.59
N PHE A 246 11.41 -19.52 -19.04
CA PHE A 246 12.63 -19.46 -18.24
C PHE A 246 13.09 -18.02 -17.96
N ASN A 247 12.36 -16.98 -18.37
CA ASN A 247 12.69 -15.60 -18.01
C ASN A 247 12.83 -15.40 -16.49
N ARG A 248 11.94 -16.04 -15.71
CA ARG A 248 11.93 -15.95 -14.23
C ARG A 248 12.93 -16.88 -13.55
N VAL A 249 13.40 -17.94 -14.20
CA VAL A 249 14.29 -18.91 -13.56
C VAL A 249 15.57 -18.22 -13.09
N GLY A 250 15.99 -18.48 -11.85
CA GLY A 250 17.17 -17.85 -11.26
C GLY A 250 16.96 -16.40 -10.83
N ALA A 251 15.75 -15.84 -10.93
CA ALA A 251 15.43 -14.54 -10.33
C ALA A 251 15.76 -14.58 -8.82
N PRO A 252 16.30 -13.49 -8.26
CA PRO A 252 16.75 -13.47 -6.88
C PRO A 252 15.56 -13.32 -5.93
N LEU A 253 15.42 -14.26 -5.01
CA LEU A 253 14.44 -14.21 -3.93
C LEU A 253 15.14 -14.08 -2.58
N ILE A 254 14.42 -13.50 -1.62
CA ILE A 254 14.62 -13.80 -0.21
C ILE A 254 13.42 -14.57 0.31
N GLU A 255 13.69 -15.58 1.13
CA GLU A 255 12.68 -16.29 1.91
C GLU A 255 12.81 -15.86 3.38
N ILE A 256 11.71 -15.37 3.95
CA ILE A 256 11.60 -14.89 5.32
C ILE A 256 10.75 -15.90 6.08
N ILE A 257 11.34 -16.56 7.08
CA ILE A 257 10.70 -17.61 7.85
C ILE A 257 10.40 -17.09 9.25
N THR A 258 9.13 -17.03 9.63
CA THR A 258 8.73 -16.61 10.99
C THR A 258 8.82 -17.76 11.98
N GLU A 259 8.96 -17.44 13.26
CA GLU A 259 8.65 -18.38 14.33
C GLU A 259 7.13 -18.66 14.37
N PRO A 260 6.69 -19.85 14.83
CA PRO A 260 5.28 -20.24 14.87
C PRO A 260 4.57 -19.64 16.11
N GLU A 261 4.55 -18.31 16.21
CA GLU A 261 4.07 -17.55 17.38
C GLU A 261 2.74 -16.81 17.13
N LEU A 262 2.11 -17.03 15.98
CA LEU A 262 0.86 -16.37 15.62
C LEU A 262 -0.35 -17.22 16.03
N HIS A 263 -1.24 -16.62 16.82
CA HIS A 263 -2.42 -17.31 17.36
C HIS A 263 -3.77 -16.81 16.80
N HIS A 264 -3.76 -15.70 16.05
CA HIS A 264 -4.96 -15.10 15.49
C HIS A 264 -4.84 -14.90 13.97
N PRO A 265 -5.83 -15.35 13.16
CA PRO A 265 -5.79 -15.25 11.70
C PRO A 265 -5.60 -13.82 11.18
N ARG A 266 -6.25 -12.85 11.82
CA ARG A 266 -6.12 -11.44 11.45
C ARG A 266 -4.71 -10.91 11.68
N THR A 267 -4.10 -11.26 12.81
CA THR A 267 -2.73 -10.84 13.14
C THR A 267 -1.71 -11.43 12.18
N ALA A 268 -1.90 -12.67 11.73
CA ALA A 268 -1.09 -13.28 10.67
C ALA A 268 -1.15 -12.50 9.35
N ALA A 269 -2.34 -12.06 8.93
CA ALA A 269 -2.52 -11.23 7.74
C ALA A 269 -1.91 -9.82 7.90
N VAL A 270 -1.99 -9.23 9.10
CA VAL A 270 -1.33 -7.95 9.43
C VAL A 270 0.19 -8.09 9.37
N LEU A 271 0.77 -9.21 9.82
CA LEU A 271 2.21 -9.46 9.73
C LEU A 271 2.70 -9.45 8.27
N VAL A 272 2.01 -10.16 7.37
CA VAL A 272 2.35 -10.18 5.94
C VAL A 272 2.32 -8.76 5.35
N ARG A 273 1.30 -7.96 5.70
CA ARG A 273 1.20 -6.56 5.28
C ARG A 273 2.35 -5.71 5.82
N LYS A 274 2.71 -5.89 7.10
CA LYS A 274 3.80 -5.15 7.74
C LYS A 274 5.14 -5.47 7.06
N ILE A 275 5.39 -6.75 6.77
CA ILE A 275 6.59 -7.18 6.04
C ILE A 275 6.62 -6.57 4.64
N GLN A 276 5.51 -6.64 3.90
CA GLN A 276 5.41 -6.00 2.57
C GLN A 276 5.75 -4.50 2.64
N LEU A 277 5.21 -3.78 3.64
CA LEU A 277 5.47 -2.36 3.83
C LEU A 277 6.95 -2.10 4.15
N LEU A 278 7.55 -2.85 5.08
CA LEU A 278 8.97 -2.74 5.43
C LEU A 278 9.88 -2.95 4.22
N LEU A 279 9.65 -4.03 3.45
CA LEU A 279 10.42 -4.37 2.26
C LEU A 279 10.31 -3.31 1.16
N SER A 280 9.12 -2.73 0.99
CA SER A 280 8.88 -1.61 0.07
C SER A 280 9.62 -0.35 0.52
N THR A 281 9.52 0.01 1.80
CA THR A 281 10.17 1.20 2.35
C THR A 281 11.69 1.16 2.19
N VAL A 282 12.32 0.01 2.38
CA VAL A 282 13.77 -0.13 2.19
C VAL A 282 14.19 -0.38 0.73
N ASP A 283 13.21 -0.36 -0.19
CA ASP A 283 13.34 -0.68 -1.61
C ASP A 283 14.24 -1.90 -1.83
N ALA A 284 13.83 -3.03 -1.24
CA ALA A 284 14.52 -4.30 -1.36
C ALA A 284 13.86 -5.24 -2.38
N CYS A 285 12.55 -5.14 -2.57
CA CYS A 285 11.78 -6.13 -3.33
C CYS A 285 10.85 -5.46 -4.33
N VAL A 286 10.48 -6.23 -5.35
CA VAL A 286 9.38 -5.89 -6.26
C VAL A 286 8.09 -5.87 -5.44
N SER A 287 7.44 -4.72 -5.34
CA SER A 287 6.25 -4.57 -4.51
C SER A 287 5.02 -5.22 -5.13
N GLY A 288 4.20 -5.86 -4.29
CA GLY A 288 2.86 -6.34 -4.65
C GLY A 288 2.73 -7.87 -4.63
N MET A 289 1.64 -8.35 -4.02
CA MET A 289 1.30 -9.78 -4.12
C MET A 289 0.63 -10.10 -5.47
N GLU A 290 -0.09 -9.11 -6.01
CA GLU A 290 -0.80 -9.15 -7.29
C GLU A 290 0.14 -9.22 -8.51
N THR A 291 1.32 -8.60 -8.40
CA THR A 291 2.38 -8.68 -9.41
C THR A 291 3.25 -9.93 -9.27
N GLY A 292 3.05 -10.71 -8.19
CA GLY A 292 3.85 -11.88 -7.85
C GLY A 292 5.18 -11.55 -7.18
N GLY A 293 5.44 -10.27 -6.84
CA GLY A 293 6.67 -9.84 -6.17
C GLY A 293 6.78 -10.32 -4.73
N LEU A 294 5.65 -10.64 -4.08
CA LEU A 294 5.59 -11.26 -2.75
C LEU A 294 4.60 -12.43 -2.74
N ARG A 295 5.05 -13.58 -2.21
CA ARG A 295 4.25 -14.80 -2.03
C ARG A 295 4.31 -15.21 -0.56
N ALA A 296 3.22 -15.73 -0.02
CA ALA A 296 3.16 -16.25 1.34
C ALA A 296 2.63 -17.68 1.34
N ASP A 297 3.37 -18.59 1.98
CA ASP A 297 2.95 -19.93 2.32
C ASP A 297 2.71 -19.97 3.83
N VAL A 298 1.59 -20.57 4.25
CA VAL A 298 1.12 -20.48 5.63
C VAL A 298 1.01 -21.87 6.24
N ASN A 299 1.68 -22.07 7.37
CA ASN A 299 1.70 -23.30 8.13
C ASN A 299 0.72 -23.19 9.29
N VAL A 300 -0.33 -24.03 9.30
CA VAL A 300 -1.41 -24.01 10.29
C VAL A 300 -1.42 -25.30 11.09
N SER A 301 -1.52 -25.17 12.41
CA SER A 301 -1.74 -26.25 13.36
C SER A 301 -2.74 -25.81 14.42
N VAL A 302 -3.56 -26.75 14.90
CA VAL A 302 -4.41 -26.53 16.08
C VAL A 302 -4.11 -27.57 17.17
N ARG A 303 -4.27 -27.19 18.43
CA ARG A 303 -4.23 -28.11 19.58
C ARG A 303 -5.31 -27.78 20.59
N ARG A 304 -5.65 -28.72 21.46
CA ARG A 304 -6.58 -28.50 22.56
C ARG A 304 -5.93 -27.63 23.65
N THR A 305 -6.71 -26.76 24.29
CA THR A 305 -6.23 -25.88 25.37
C THR A 305 -6.20 -26.53 26.75
N ASP A 306 -6.88 -27.66 26.93
CA ASP A 306 -6.99 -28.38 28.20
C ASP A 306 -5.78 -29.27 28.52
N ASP A 307 -4.93 -29.54 27.53
CA ASP A 307 -3.65 -30.25 27.69
C ASP A 307 -2.46 -29.38 27.22
N PRO A 308 -2.03 -28.39 28.02
CA PRO A 308 -0.89 -27.54 27.69
C PRO A 308 0.46 -28.27 27.68
N SER A 309 0.50 -29.55 28.08
CA SER A 309 1.71 -30.38 28.05
C SER A 309 1.98 -31.00 26.67
N GLN A 310 1.01 -30.97 25.76
CA GLN A 310 1.17 -31.45 24.39
C GLN A 310 2.00 -30.51 23.51
N THR A 311 2.85 -31.13 22.70
CA THR A 311 3.54 -30.51 21.57
C THR A 311 2.55 -29.87 20.60
N LEU A 312 3.05 -28.99 19.71
CA LEU A 312 2.25 -28.47 18.60
C LEU A 312 1.55 -29.61 17.84
N GLY A 313 0.33 -29.35 17.37
CA GLY A 313 -0.42 -30.29 16.53
C GLY A 313 0.24 -30.53 15.17
N THR A 314 -0.36 -31.42 14.37
CA THR A 314 0.17 -31.74 13.04
C THR A 314 0.06 -30.53 12.09
N ARG A 315 1.19 -30.14 11.50
CA ARG A 315 1.29 -29.04 10.55
C ARG A 315 0.65 -29.34 9.19
N THR A 316 -0.25 -28.47 8.75
CA THR A 316 -0.72 -28.36 7.36
C THR A 316 -0.15 -27.10 6.73
N GLU A 317 0.44 -27.22 5.54
CA GLU A 317 0.96 -26.09 4.77
C GLU A 317 -0.07 -25.67 3.71
N ILE A 318 -0.36 -24.37 3.61
CA ILE A 318 -1.27 -23.79 2.63
C ILE A 318 -0.47 -22.94 1.65
N LYS A 319 -0.57 -23.27 0.36
CA LYS A 319 0.07 -22.55 -0.75
C LYS A 319 -0.93 -21.78 -1.61
N ASN A 320 -0.41 -20.96 -2.52
CA ASN A 320 -1.15 -20.15 -3.50
C ASN A 320 -1.99 -19.03 -2.89
N LEU A 321 -1.46 -18.37 -1.86
CA LEU A 321 -2.11 -17.22 -1.21
C LEU A 321 -1.65 -15.93 -1.91
N SER A 322 -2.47 -15.45 -2.85
CA SER A 322 -2.13 -14.29 -3.68
C SER A 322 -2.58 -12.93 -3.11
N THR A 323 -3.28 -12.91 -1.96
CA THR A 323 -3.70 -11.66 -1.32
C THR A 323 -3.64 -11.78 0.20
N ILE A 324 -3.45 -10.66 0.90
CA ILE A 324 -3.46 -10.61 2.37
C ILE A 324 -4.78 -11.14 2.95
N LYS A 325 -5.91 -10.84 2.29
CA LYS A 325 -7.22 -11.36 2.72
C LYS A 325 -7.32 -12.88 2.54
N ALA A 326 -6.73 -13.42 1.48
CA ALA A 326 -6.67 -14.87 1.28
C ALA A 326 -5.88 -15.57 2.40
N VAL A 327 -4.83 -14.94 2.93
CA VAL A 327 -4.09 -15.46 4.11
C VAL A 327 -5.03 -15.63 5.31
N GLU A 328 -5.76 -14.58 5.69
CA GLU A 328 -6.70 -14.64 6.82
C GLU A 328 -7.80 -15.69 6.60
N ASP A 329 -8.46 -15.65 5.43
CA ASP A 329 -9.58 -16.55 5.11
C ASP A 329 -9.13 -18.02 5.04
N ALA A 330 -7.92 -18.30 4.52
CA ALA A 330 -7.37 -19.64 4.44
C ALA A 330 -6.98 -20.22 5.80
N ILE A 331 -6.42 -19.40 6.70
CA ILE A 331 -6.11 -19.82 8.08
C ILE A 331 -7.41 -20.20 8.80
N ILE A 332 -8.45 -19.37 8.70
CA ILE A 332 -9.77 -19.65 9.30
C ILE A 332 -10.32 -20.97 8.77
N ALA A 333 -10.33 -21.15 7.45
CA ALA A 333 -10.86 -22.36 6.83
C ALA A 333 -10.08 -23.63 7.23
N GLU A 334 -8.75 -23.56 7.29
CA GLU A 334 -7.93 -24.71 7.68
C GLU A 334 -8.03 -25.03 9.17
N ARG A 335 -8.05 -24.00 10.04
CA ARG A 335 -8.31 -24.17 11.48
C ARG A 335 -9.63 -24.90 11.69
N ASP A 336 -10.71 -24.38 11.13
CA ASP A 336 -12.05 -24.95 11.30
C ASP A 336 -12.17 -26.36 10.71
N ARG A 337 -11.39 -26.67 9.66
CA ARG A 337 -11.28 -28.03 9.13
C ARG A 337 -10.56 -28.94 10.12
N GLN A 338 -9.37 -28.56 10.60
CA GLN A 338 -8.60 -29.39 11.53
C GLN A 338 -9.38 -29.69 12.82
N ILE A 339 -10.03 -28.67 13.38
CA ILE A 339 -10.90 -28.82 14.55
C ILE A 339 -12.01 -29.84 14.28
N ARG A 340 -12.72 -29.72 13.16
CA ARG A 340 -13.81 -30.62 12.80
C ARG A 340 -13.37 -32.08 12.60
N GLU A 341 -12.16 -32.30 12.09
CA GLU A 341 -11.58 -33.64 11.97
C GLU A 341 -11.24 -34.22 13.34
N LEU A 342 -10.58 -33.42 14.20
CA LEU A 342 -10.16 -33.85 15.53
C LEU A 342 -11.35 -34.07 16.48
N ASP A 343 -12.38 -33.21 16.43
CA ASP A 343 -13.64 -33.39 17.17
C ASP A 343 -14.38 -34.65 16.72
N ALA A 344 -14.22 -35.07 15.46
CA ALA A 344 -14.77 -36.32 14.95
C ALA A 344 -13.87 -37.54 15.22
N GLY A 345 -12.81 -37.39 16.04
CA GLY A 345 -11.87 -38.46 16.37
C GLY A 345 -10.95 -38.89 15.24
N ARG A 346 -10.86 -38.10 14.15
CA ARG A 346 -9.94 -38.36 13.03
C ARG A 346 -8.59 -37.70 13.28
N GLN A 347 -7.56 -38.19 12.60
CA GLN A 347 -6.20 -37.64 12.71
C GLN A 347 -5.88 -36.67 11.58
N ILE A 348 -5.13 -35.62 11.90
CA ILE A 348 -4.56 -34.72 10.90
C ILE A 348 -3.26 -35.33 10.38
N SER A 349 -3.20 -35.60 9.07
CA SER A 349 -1.96 -35.97 8.39
C SER A 349 -1.24 -34.71 7.88
N SER A 350 0.09 -34.69 7.91
CA SER A 350 0.85 -33.57 7.33
C SER A 350 0.67 -33.56 5.81
N GLU A 351 0.18 -32.46 5.27
CA GLU A 351 -0.07 -32.32 3.84
C GLU A 351 0.04 -30.87 3.37
N THR A 352 0.20 -30.72 2.06
CA THR A 352 0.21 -29.42 1.39
C THR A 352 -1.15 -29.22 0.70
N ARG A 353 -1.81 -28.13 1.07
CA ARG A 353 -3.13 -27.74 0.58
C ARG A 353 -3.02 -26.43 -0.20
N GLY A 354 -4.00 -26.18 -1.05
CA GLY A 354 -4.09 -24.98 -1.88
C GLY A 354 -5.33 -24.18 -1.52
N TRP A 355 -5.21 -22.87 -1.70
CA TRP A 355 -6.31 -21.93 -1.61
C TRP A 355 -6.72 -21.41 -2.99
N SER A 356 -8.00 -21.09 -3.17
CA SER A 356 -8.52 -20.43 -4.36
C SER A 356 -9.36 -19.23 -3.95
N ILE A 357 -9.28 -18.13 -4.70
CA ILE A 357 -9.99 -16.90 -4.38
C ILE A 357 -11.51 -17.17 -4.37
N GLY A 358 -12.17 -16.79 -3.28
CA GLY A 358 -13.60 -17.02 -3.07
C GLY A 358 -13.95 -18.42 -2.55
N SER A 359 -12.96 -19.29 -2.32
CA SER A 359 -13.18 -20.58 -1.66
C SER A 359 -13.56 -20.38 -0.20
N THR A 360 -14.29 -21.33 0.36
CA THR A 360 -14.58 -21.44 1.81
C THR A 360 -13.82 -22.59 2.47
N GLU A 361 -13.01 -23.31 1.68
CA GLU A 361 -12.29 -24.50 2.10
C GLU A 361 -10.90 -24.55 1.43
N THR A 362 -9.94 -25.13 2.12
CA THR A 362 -8.66 -25.52 1.55
C THR A 362 -8.82 -26.83 0.78
N ARG A 363 -8.08 -27.03 -0.31
CA ARG A 363 -8.12 -28.27 -1.11
C ARG A 363 -6.77 -28.96 -1.09
N ARG A 364 -6.77 -30.29 -1.02
CA ARG A 364 -5.54 -31.08 -1.07
C ARG A 364 -4.92 -30.94 -2.47
N LEU A 365 -3.67 -30.47 -2.56
CA LEU A 365 -2.95 -30.38 -3.85
C LEU A 365 -2.20 -31.67 -4.16
N ARG A 366 -1.62 -32.30 -3.14
CA ARG A 366 -0.83 -33.52 -3.27
C ARG A 366 -1.08 -34.45 -2.09
N GLY A 367 -1.18 -35.75 -2.33
CA GLY A 367 -1.01 -36.74 -1.27
C GLY A 367 0.47 -36.95 -0.98
N LYS A 368 0.90 -36.78 0.28
CA LYS A 368 2.27 -37.13 0.67
C LYS A 368 2.39 -38.67 0.71
N GLU A 369 3.18 -39.25 -0.19
CA GLU A 369 3.85 -40.53 0.06
C GLU A 369 5.16 -40.22 0.80
N GLY A 370 5.07 -39.91 2.10
CA GLY A 370 6.23 -39.56 2.95
C GLY A 370 6.69 -38.09 2.90
N GLU A 371 7.67 -37.74 3.74
CA GLU A 371 8.40 -36.47 3.63
C GLU A 371 9.34 -36.54 2.41
N VAL A 372 9.25 -35.56 1.52
CA VAL A 372 10.16 -35.47 0.37
C VAL A 372 11.55 -35.09 0.88
N ASP A 373 12.49 -36.03 0.80
CA ASP A 373 13.89 -35.77 1.11
C ASP A 373 14.53 -34.93 0.00
N TYR A 374 14.66 -33.63 0.24
CA TYR A 374 15.30 -32.68 -0.66
C TYR A 374 16.83 -32.82 -0.74
N ARG A 375 17.44 -33.72 0.06
CA ARG A 375 18.89 -34.00 0.06
C ARG A 375 19.74 -32.73 0.02
N TYR A 376 19.54 -31.86 1.00
CA TYR A 376 20.32 -30.62 1.12
C TYR A 376 21.81 -30.94 1.16
N MET A 377 22.59 -30.19 0.38
CA MET A 377 24.04 -30.33 0.33
C MET A 377 24.68 -28.95 0.11
N PRO A 378 25.78 -28.62 0.81
CA PRO A 378 26.54 -27.40 0.51
C PRO A 378 26.91 -27.34 -0.97
N ASP A 379 26.70 -26.19 -1.60
CA ASP A 379 27.02 -26.01 -3.01
C ASP A 379 28.55 -25.90 -3.18
N PRO A 380 29.21 -26.85 -3.88
CA PRO A 380 30.66 -26.83 -4.03
C PRO A 380 31.14 -25.78 -5.04
N ASP A 381 30.26 -25.29 -5.91
CA ASP A 381 30.60 -24.39 -7.01
C ASP A 381 30.59 -22.91 -6.56
N ILE A 382 30.00 -22.62 -5.39
CA ILE A 382 29.88 -21.25 -4.85
C ILE A 382 30.73 -21.10 -3.59
N ALA A 383 31.67 -20.14 -3.64
CA ALA A 383 32.49 -19.81 -2.48
C ALA A 383 31.64 -19.20 -1.34
N PRO A 384 32.08 -19.33 -0.07
CA PRO A 384 31.42 -18.70 1.06
C PRO A 384 31.32 -17.18 0.88
N LEU A 385 30.16 -16.63 1.21
CA LEU A 385 29.94 -15.20 1.24
C LEU A 385 30.46 -14.65 2.57
N VAL A 386 31.46 -13.77 2.52
CA VAL A 386 31.97 -13.05 3.69
C VAL A 386 31.42 -11.63 3.67
N ILE A 387 30.65 -11.26 4.69
CA ILE A 387 29.93 -9.98 4.77
C ILE A 387 30.70 -9.05 5.71
N GLY A 388 31.24 -7.96 5.17
CA GLY A 388 31.99 -6.96 5.93
C GLY A 388 31.12 -6.20 6.92
N SER A 389 31.62 -5.98 8.14
CA SER A 389 30.92 -5.20 9.17
C SER A 389 30.77 -3.72 8.80
N ASP A 390 31.69 -3.20 7.99
CA ASP A 390 31.66 -1.84 7.43
C ASP A 390 30.47 -1.64 6.48
N LEU A 391 30.19 -2.62 5.61
CA LEU A 391 28.98 -2.62 4.77
C LEU A 391 27.71 -2.62 5.63
N ILE A 392 27.65 -3.48 6.66
CA ILE A 392 26.49 -3.57 7.56
C ILE A 392 26.25 -2.23 8.27
N ALA A 393 27.32 -1.62 8.80
CA ALA A 393 27.23 -0.32 9.48
C ALA A 393 26.76 0.79 8.52
N HIS A 394 27.31 0.84 7.31
CA HIS A 394 26.87 1.78 6.28
C HIS A 394 25.40 1.60 5.91
N LEU A 395 24.96 0.36 5.70
CA LEU A 395 23.57 0.06 5.37
C LEU A 395 22.65 0.51 6.51
N LYS A 396 22.95 0.17 7.78
CA LYS A 396 22.17 0.62 8.94
C LYS A 396 22.01 2.14 9.02
N GLN A 397 23.06 2.90 8.69
CA GLN A 397 23.02 4.37 8.68
C GLN A 397 22.26 4.94 7.48
N SER A 398 22.27 4.23 6.35
CA SER A 398 21.62 4.67 5.10
C SER A 398 20.18 4.17 4.93
N LEU A 399 19.67 3.35 5.87
CA LEU A 399 18.30 2.88 5.82
C LEU A 399 17.32 4.05 5.92
N PRO A 400 16.21 4.00 5.17
CA PRO A 400 15.16 5.01 5.30
C PRO A 400 14.49 4.93 6.67
N VAL A 401 13.81 6.02 7.04
CA VAL A 401 12.96 6.06 8.24
C VAL A 401 11.97 4.91 8.16
N THR A 402 11.83 4.16 9.25
CA THR A 402 10.91 3.03 9.27
C THR A 402 9.45 3.52 9.22
N PRO A 403 8.52 2.72 8.68
CA PRO A 403 7.11 3.06 8.67
C PRO A 403 6.56 3.37 10.07
N ASP A 404 7.06 2.70 11.11
CA ASP A 404 6.63 2.96 12.48
C ASP A 404 7.06 4.33 13.00
N THR A 405 8.33 4.71 12.77
CA THR A 405 8.81 6.04 13.14
C THR A 405 8.05 7.13 12.38
N GLU A 406 7.74 6.89 11.10
CA GLU A 406 6.96 7.81 10.29
C GLU A 406 5.51 7.93 10.78
N LEU A 407 4.85 6.80 11.10
CA LEU A 407 3.53 6.78 11.72
C LEU A 407 3.51 7.50 13.07
N ASP A 408 4.50 7.25 13.93
CA ASP A 408 4.63 7.91 15.23
C ASP A 408 4.70 9.43 15.07
N LYS A 409 5.46 9.92 14.09
CA LYS A 409 5.57 11.34 13.79
C LYS A 409 4.25 11.92 13.29
N LEU A 410 3.60 11.28 12.32
CA LEU A 410 2.29 11.70 11.78
C LEU A 410 1.21 11.77 12.86
N ILE A 411 1.19 10.83 13.80
CA ILE A 411 0.17 10.78 14.85
C ILE A 411 0.49 11.74 16.00
N SER A 412 1.69 11.64 16.58
CA SER A 412 2.02 12.35 17.82
C SER A 412 2.27 13.84 17.61
N TYR A 413 3.00 14.19 16.55
CA TYR A 413 3.42 15.56 16.27
C TYR A 413 2.39 16.30 15.40
N PHE A 414 1.88 15.65 14.35
CA PHE A 414 0.94 16.29 13.42
C PHE A 414 -0.54 16.02 13.73
N GLY A 415 -0.85 15.16 14.71
CA GLY A 415 -2.22 14.95 15.16
C GLY A 415 -3.12 14.18 14.20
N LEU A 416 -2.55 13.50 13.19
CA LEU A 416 -3.34 12.69 12.27
C LEU A 416 -3.90 11.45 12.97
N THR A 417 -5.05 10.97 12.49
CA THR A 417 -5.58 9.69 12.95
C THR A 417 -4.66 8.54 12.49
N PRO A 418 -4.53 7.44 13.24
CA PRO A 418 -3.70 6.31 12.81
C PRO A 418 -4.11 5.76 11.44
N LYS A 419 -5.41 5.82 11.13
CA LYS A 419 -5.96 5.39 9.84
C LYS A 419 -5.48 6.29 8.70
N ASP A 420 -5.59 7.61 8.85
CA ASP A 420 -5.20 8.56 7.82
C ASP A 420 -3.67 8.55 7.62
N ALA A 421 -2.90 8.49 8.71
CA ALA A 421 -1.45 8.38 8.66
C ALA A 421 -1.00 7.11 7.92
N LEU A 422 -1.62 5.96 8.22
CA LEU A 422 -1.34 4.71 7.51
C LEU A 422 -1.74 4.78 6.04
N SER A 423 -2.85 5.45 5.70
CA SER A 423 -3.24 5.66 4.31
C SER A 423 -2.25 6.54 3.54
N LEU A 424 -1.76 7.63 4.13
CA LEU A 424 -0.77 8.50 3.50
C LEU A 424 0.54 7.78 3.18
N ILE A 425 1.02 6.92 4.08
CA ILE A 425 2.26 6.15 3.88
C ILE A 425 2.10 5.07 2.79
N ASN A 426 0.92 4.44 2.69
CA ASN A 426 0.72 3.31 1.77
C ASN A 426 0.32 3.72 0.35
N ILE A 427 -0.35 4.87 0.18
CA ILE A 427 -0.84 5.33 -1.13
C ILE A 427 0.34 5.81 -1.98
N ASP A 428 0.28 5.52 -3.29
CA ASP A 428 1.28 5.93 -4.28
C ASP A 428 2.73 5.54 -3.90
N ASN A 429 2.89 4.38 -3.23
CA ASN A 429 4.17 3.88 -2.73
C ASN A 429 4.93 4.89 -1.84
N GLY A 430 4.22 5.69 -1.05
CA GLY A 430 4.79 6.68 -0.14
C GLY A 430 4.98 8.07 -0.77
N ALA A 431 4.78 8.23 -2.08
CA ALA A 431 4.85 9.55 -2.72
C ALA A 431 3.83 10.54 -2.13
N ARG A 432 2.69 10.02 -1.65
CA ARG A 432 1.63 10.85 -1.05
C ARG A 432 2.04 11.48 0.28
N VAL A 433 2.83 10.79 1.12
CA VAL A 433 3.32 11.36 2.38
C VAL A 433 4.40 12.42 2.13
N GLU A 434 5.23 12.26 1.10
CA GLU A 434 6.19 13.30 0.68
C GLU A 434 5.46 14.56 0.17
N TYR A 435 4.44 14.39 -0.67
CA TYR A 435 3.58 15.50 -1.11
C TYR A 435 2.91 16.21 0.08
N PHE A 436 2.40 15.44 1.06
CA PHE A 436 1.86 16.00 2.31
C PHE A 436 2.89 16.89 3.02
N TYR A 437 4.13 16.43 3.15
CA TYR A 437 5.18 17.21 3.82
C TYR A 437 5.49 18.52 3.11
N ARG A 438 5.55 18.50 1.78
CA ARG A 438 5.83 19.72 1.00
C ARG A 438 4.76 20.77 1.18
N VAL A 439 3.49 20.36 1.07
CA VAL A 439 2.35 21.24 1.30
C VAL A 439 2.37 21.75 2.75
N LEU A 440 2.62 20.87 3.71
CA LEU A 440 2.64 21.22 5.13
C LEU A 440 3.71 22.25 5.46
N TYR A 441 4.96 22.06 5.01
CA TYR A 441 6.04 23.00 5.28
C TYR A 441 5.80 24.33 4.59
N SER A 442 5.27 24.34 3.36
CA SER A 442 4.89 25.57 2.67
C SER A 442 3.79 26.35 3.43
N VAL A 443 2.75 25.65 3.92
CA VAL A 443 1.71 26.26 4.77
C VAL A 443 2.32 26.81 6.07
N GLN A 444 3.21 26.05 6.71
CA GLN A 444 3.87 26.45 7.94
C GLN A 444 4.72 27.72 7.74
N ASP A 445 5.45 27.81 6.63
CA ASP A 445 6.25 28.99 6.29
C ASP A 445 5.36 30.22 6.06
N MET A 446 4.20 30.06 5.41
CA MET A 446 3.22 31.14 5.21
C MET A 446 2.63 31.62 6.54
N ILE A 447 2.27 30.69 7.44
CA ILE A 447 1.76 31.02 8.78
C ILE A 447 2.84 31.76 9.58
N ALA A 448 4.08 31.26 9.58
CA ALA A 448 5.19 31.86 10.31
C ALA A 448 5.55 33.27 9.81
N ALA A 449 5.37 33.55 8.52
CA ALA A 449 5.59 34.88 7.96
C ALA A 449 4.50 35.90 8.37
N ASP A 450 3.30 35.42 8.67
CA ASP A 450 2.11 36.23 9.00
C ASP A 450 1.95 36.42 10.52
N ASP A 451 2.34 35.43 11.34
CA ASP A 451 2.32 35.46 12.81
C ASP A 451 3.54 36.22 13.41
N LEU A 452 3.74 37.49 13.03
CA LEU A 452 4.78 38.35 13.61
C LEU A 452 4.57 38.63 15.13
N ASP A 453 3.35 38.41 15.64
CA ASP A 453 2.92 38.76 16.99
C ASP A 453 2.92 37.58 18.00
N GLY A 454 3.29 36.37 17.55
CA GLY A 454 3.58 35.25 18.46
C GLY A 454 2.39 34.50 19.06
N GLU A 455 1.17 34.63 18.51
CA GLU A 455 0.12 33.64 18.78
C GLU A 455 0.49 32.33 18.09
N GLY A 456 1.16 31.43 18.83
CA GLY A 456 1.67 30.17 18.26
C GLY A 456 0.55 29.31 17.67
N ALA A 457 0.47 29.28 16.33
CA ALA A 457 -0.44 28.40 15.61
C ALA A 457 -0.21 26.93 16.01
N ASP A 458 -1.29 26.23 16.37
CA ASP A 458 -1.21 24.82 16.71
C ASP A 458 -0.91 23.98 15.46
N VAL A 459 0.29 23.42 15.43
CA VAL A 459 0.80 22.51 14.38
C VAL A 459 -0.20 21.41 14.05
N LYS A 460 -0.86 20.84 15.06
CA LYS A 460 -1.79 19.74 14.85
C LYS A 460 -3.02 20.16 14.09
N THR A 461 -3.49 21.39 14.28
CA THR A 461 -4.69 21.88 13.63
C THR A 461 -4.49 22.05 12.13
N TYR A 462 -3.45 22.75 11.69
CA TYR A 462 -3.20 22.91 10.25
C TYR A 462 -2.64 21.63 9.61
N ALA A 463 -1.86 20.82 10.33
CA ALA A 463 -1.37 19.55 9.79
C ALA A 463 -2.50 18.53 9.58
N ALA A 464 -3.48 18.48 10.48
CA ALA A 464 -4.68 17.66 10.28
C ALA A 464 -5.50 18.14 9.08
N LEU A 465 -5.60 19.45 8.85
CA LEU A 465 -6.23 20.02 7.66
C LEU A 465 -5.49 19.57 6.38
N VAL A 466 -4.17 19.76 6.32
CA VAL A 466 -3.35 19.36 5.18
C VAL A 466 -3.44 17.85 4.92
N GLY A 467 -3.42 17.03 5.96
CA GLY A 467 -3.56 15.58 5.85
C GLY A 467 -4.93 15.18 5.30
N ASN A 468 -6.00 15.83 5.77
CA ASN A 468 -7.34 15.58 5.29
C ASN A 468 -7.50 15.93 3.81
N TRP A 469 -6.99 17.09 3.39
CA TRP A 469 -7.09 17.53 1.99
C TRP A 469 -6.23 16.67 1.06
N THR A 470 -5.02 16.33 1.49
CA THR A 470 -4.09 15.49 0.72
C THR A 470 -4.65 14.08 0.49
N LEU A 471 -5.36 13.53 1.47
CA LEU A 471 -5.92 12.19 1.41
C LEU A 471 -7.34 12.15 0.82
N HIS A 472 -8.27 12.93 1.38
CA HIS A 472 -9.70 12.81 1.10
C HIS A 472 -10.17 13.75 -0.01
N GLU A 473 -9.77 15.03 0.01
CA GLU A 473 -10.24 15.99 -1.01
C GLU A 473 -9.55 15.76 -2.35
N LEU A 474 -8.23 15.52 -2.39
CA LEU A 474 -7.56 15.07 -3.63
C LEU A 474 -8.09 13.73 -4.11
N GLY A 475 -8.35 12.79 -3.21
CA GLY A 475 -8.92 11.48 -3.55
C GLY A 475 -10.33 11.58 -4.15
N ARG A 476 -11.10 12.63 -3.85
CA ARG A 476 -12.42 12.85 -4.46
C ARG A 476 -12.34 13.24 -5.93
N LEU A 477 -11.30 13.99 -6.33
CA LEU A 477 -11.11 14.46 -7.71
C LEU A 477 -11.01 13.31 -8.72
N THR A 478 -10.44 12.18 -8.30
CA THR A 478 -10.22 11.00 -9.15
C THR A 478 -11.36 9.99 -9.13
N THR A 479 -12.40 10.21 -8.31
CA THR A 479 -13.57 9.32 -8.33
C THR A 479 -14.49 9.68 -9.50
N SER A 480 -15.12 8.68 -10.13
CA SER A 480 -16.06 8.83 -11.25
C SER A 480 -17.29 9.72 -10.98
N LYS A 481 -17.41 10.27 -9.76
CA LYS A 481 -18.39 11.31 -9.40
C LYS A 481 -17.93 12.73 -9.74
N ALA A 482 -16.69 12.93 -10.17
CA ALA A 482 -16.17 14.24 -10.60
C ALA A 482 -16.69 14.71 -11.98
N GLY A 483 -17.63 13.97 -12.59
CA GLY A 483 -18.28 14.35 -13.85
C GLY A 483 -17.52 13.90 -15.11
N PRO A 484 -17.94 14.35 -16.31
CA PRO A 484 -17.38 13.93 -17.60
C PRO A 484 -15.89 14.25 -17.81
N HIS A 485 -15.28 15.05 -16.92
CA HIS A 485 -13.91 15.54 -17.00
C HIS A 485 -12.91 14.78 -16.09
N GLY A 486 -13.36 13.78 -15.32
CA GLY A 486 -12.48 12.90 -14.52
C GLY A 486 -11.67 11.93 -15.38
N THR A 487 -10.78 12.45 -16.22
CA THR A 487 -10.03 11.68 -17.24
C THR A 487 -8.54 11.58 -16.96
N VAL A 488 -7.99 12.36 -16.02
CA VAL A 488 -6.55 12.40 -15.72
C VAL A 488 -6.29 11.86 -14.31
N ASP A 489 -5.65 10.69 -14.22
CA ASP A 489 -5.24 10.16 -12.92
C ASP A 489 -4.23 11.11 -12.26
N LEU A 490 -4.37 11.32 -10.94
CA LEU A 490 -3.35 12.04 -10.17
C LEU A 490 -2.09 11.17 -10.05
N THR A 491 -0.97 11.70 -10.52
CA THR A 491 0.34 11.03 -10.48
C THR A 491 1.30 11.79 -9.58
N PHE A 492 1.92 11.08 -8.65
CA PHE A 492 2.90 11.64 -7.71
C PHE A 492 4.29 11.10 -8.00
N THR A 493 5.29 11.97 -8.06
CA THR A 493 6.70 11.56 -8.15
C THR A 493 7.19 11.05 -6.79
N PRO A 494 8.28 10.25 -6.74
CA PRO A 494 8.89 9.84 -5.47
C PRO A 494 9.32 11.01 -4.58
N ASP A 495 9.58 12.19 -5.17
CA ASP A 495 9.93 13.43 -4.46
C ASP A 495 8.69 14.24 -4.04
N GLY A 496 7.49 13.67 -4.21
CA GLY A 496 6.24 14.27 -3.78
C GLY A 496 5.75 15.41 -4.68
N ASP A 497 6.08 15.43 -5.98
CA ASP A 497 5.51 16.40 -6.93
C ASP A 497 4.24 15.83 -7.58
N CYS A 498 3.22 16.68 -7.74
CA CYS A 498 2.01 16.39 -8.51
C CYS A 498 1.81 17.50 -9.54
N ALA A 499 1.82 17.13 -10.83
CA ALA A 499 1.74 18.13 -11.91
C ALA A 499 0.34 18.77 -12.01
N GLN A 500 -0.71 17.98 -11.76
CA GLN A 500 -2.10 18.40 -11.84
C GLN A 500 -2.52 19.29 -10.67
N VAL A 501 -1.91 19.08 -9.51
CA VAL A 501 -2.13 19.91 -8.32
C VAL A 501 -0.76 20.22 -7.72
N PRO A 502 -0.12 21.32 -8.13
CA PRO A 502 1.15 21.73 -7.57
C PRO A 502 1.04 21.98 -6.06
N ASP A 503 2.07 21.58 -5.31
CA ASP A 503 2.16 21.74 -3.86
C ASP A 503 2.08 23.21 -3.44
N ALA A 504 2.69 24.10 -4.23
CA ALA A 504 2.61 25.54 -4.03
C ALA A 504 1.17 26.08 -4.05
N GLU A 505 0.37 25.70 -5.05
CA GLU A 505 -1.01 26.15 -5.21
C GLU A 505 -1.92 25.59 -4.12
N LEU A 506 -1.78 24.29 -3.81
CA LEU A 506 -2.52 23.69 -2.71
C LEU A 506 -2.15 24.33 -1.36
N SER A 507 -0.87 24.65 -1.14
CA SER A 507 -0.45 25.31 0.11
C SER A 507 -1.08 26.69 0.30
N GLN A 508 -1.17 27.51 -0.76
CA GLN A 508 -1.86 28.80 -0.71
C GLN A 508 -3.35 28.65 -0.39
N LEU A 509 -4.01 27.69 -1.06
CA LEU A 509 -5.42 27.38 -0.83
C LEU A 509 -5.67 27.02 0.66
N LEU A 510 -4.84 26.12 1.20
CA LEU A 510 -4.98 25.64 2.58
C LEU A 510 -4.61 26.69 3.62
N TYR A 511 -3.62 27.55 3.32
CA TYR A 511 -3.29 28.70 4.15
C TYR A 511 -4.49 29.64 4.30
N HIS A 512 -5.12 30.05 3.19
CA HIS A 512 -6.28 30.92 3.22
C HIS A 512 -7.50 30.26 3.86
N LEU A 513 -7.69 28.96 3.68
CA LEU A 513 -8.73 28.21 4.37
C LEU A 513 -8.50 28.15 5.88
N TYR A 514 -7.26 27.90 6.32
CA TYR A 514 -6.89 27.85 7.74
C TYR A 514 -7.12 29.19 8.45
N ARG A 515 -6.72 30.29 7.81
CA ARG A 515 -6.96 31.66 8.29
C ARG A 515 -8.41 32.14 8.15
N LYS A 516 -9.31 31.29 7.62
CA LYS A 516 -10.70 31.63 7.32
C LYS A 516 -10.88 32.81 6.36
N HIS A 517 -9.90 33.07 5.51
CA HIS A 517 -10.01 34.06 4.44
C HIS A 517 -10.94 33.60 3.33
N ILE A 518 -11.18 32.29 3.21
CA ILE A 518 -12.12 31.69 2.27
C ILE A 518 -12.96 30.61 2.96
N THR A 519 -14.13 30.31 2.41
CA THR A 519 -14.97 29.22 2.92
C THR A 519 -14.52 27.85 2.39
N GLY A 520 -14.88 26.78 3.11
CA GLY A 520 -14.60 25.41 2.65
C GLY A 520 -15.31 25.02 1.35
N LYS A 521 -16.39 25.73 0.95
CA LYS A 521 -17.06 25.53 -0.33
C LYS A 521 -16.21 26.11 -1.46
N VAL A 522 -15.82 27.38 -1.33
CA VAL A 522 -14.92 28.07 -2.26
C VAL A 522 -13.61 27.30 -2.43
N ALA A 523 -13.03 26.83 -1.33
CA ALA A 523 -11.79 26.08 -1.40
C ALA A 523 -11.90 24.79 -2.24
N LYS A 524 -13.05 24.10 -2.19
CA LYS A 524 -13.29 22.88 -2.99
C LYS A 524 -13.50 23.19 -4.47
N GLU A 525 -14.17 24.30 -4.77
CA GLU A 525 -14.37 24.77 -6.14
C GLU A 525 -13.03 25.18 -6.77
N LEU A 526 -12.20 25.94 -6.03
CA LEU A 526 -10.86 26.31 -6.46
C LEU A 526 -9.94 25.09 -6.65
N LEU A 527 -10.02 24.08 -5.77
CA LEU A 527 -9.27 22.83 -5.94
C LEU A 527 -9.67 22.09 -7.22
N MET A 528 -10.97 22.08 -7.56
CA MET A 528 -11.45 21.48 -8.80
C MET A 528 -10.96 22.26 -10.02
N ALA A 529 -11.06 23.59 -10.00
CA ALA A 529 -10.55 24.45 -11.07
C ALA A 529 -9.03 24.27 -11.28
N LEU A 530 -8.27 24.16 -10.19
CA LEU A 530 -6.83 23.88 -10.22
C LEU A 530 -6.55 22.54 -10.91
N TYR A 531 -7.25 21.48 -10.51
CA TYR A 531 -7.11 20.14 -11.09
C TYR A 531 -7.49 20.08 -12.58
N LEU A 532 -8.48 20.87 -13.00
CA LEU A 532 -8.88 20.98 -14.41
C LEU A 532 -7.94 21.88 -15.24
N GLY A 533 -6.97 22.55 -14.60
CA GLY A 533 -6.07 23.49 -15.26
C GLY A 533 -6.75 24.78 -15.70
N GLU A 534 -7.85 25.16 -15.05
CA GLU A 534 -8.64 26.36 -15.36
C GLU A 534 -8.08 27.63 -14.67
N LEU A 535 -7.09 27.48 -13.80
CA LEU A 535 -6.44 28.58 -13.09
C LEU A 535 -5.12 28.96 -13.79
N GLU A 536 -5.15 29.96 -14.67
CA GLU A 536 -3.96 30.42 -15.41
C GLU A 536 -2.91 31.11 -14.51
N ASP A 537 -3.37 31.93 -13.55
CA ASP A 537 -2.52 32.76 -12.68
C ASP A 537 -2.43 32.26 -11.23
N GLY A 538 -2.88 31.03 -10.97
CA GLY A 538 -2.84 30.40 -9.65
C GLY A 538 -4.00 30.77 -8.71
N VAL A 539 -4.02 30.15 -7.53
CA VAL A 539 -5.14 30.19 -6.58
C VAL A 539 -5.39 31.59 -6.06
N ARG A 540 -4.35 32.32 -5.64
CA ARG A 540 -4.52 33.66 -5.09
C ARG A 540 -5.10 34.65 -6.11
N SER A 541 -4.59 34.64 -7.34
CA SER A 541 -5.10 35.50 -8.41
C SER A 541 -6.58 35.22 -8.68
N ALA A 542 -6.98 33.94 -8.67
CA ALA A 542 -8.38 33.56 -8.84
C ALA A 542 -9.27 34.08 -7.71
N ILE A 543 -8.80 34.04 -6.45
CA ILE A 543 -9.54 34.60 -5.31
C ILE A 543 -9.72 36.12 -5.49
N ASP A 544 -8.66 36.83 -5.87
CA ASP A 544 -8.68 38.29 -6.08
C ASP A 544 -9.57 38.68 -7.27
N MET A 545 -9.45 37.99 -8.41
CA MET A 545 -10.17 38.31 -9.65
C MET A 545 -11.68 38.08 -9.54
N HIS A 546 -12.09 37.05 -8.79
CA HIS A 546 -13.49 36.66 -8.63
C HIS A 546 -14.12 37.14 -7.31
N ASP A 547 -13.40 37.98 -6.53
CA ASP A 547 -13.83 38.51 -5.23
C ASP A 547 -14.30 37.42 -4.25
N LEU A 548 -13.58 36.29 -4.20
CA LEU A 548 -13.93 35.10 -3.42
C LEU A 548 -13.51 35.18 -1.95
N TRP A 549 -13.00 36.33 -1.50
CA TRP A 549 -12.63 36.56 -0.11
C TRP A 549 -13.87 36.52 0.80
N PHE A 550 -13.74 35.81 1.91
CA PHE A 550 -14.78 35.76 2.94
C PHE A 550 -15.00 37.15 3.53
N LYS A 551 -16.18 37.73 3.24
CA LYS A 551 -16.63 39.03 3.76
C LYS A 551 -17.81 38.80 4.68
N GLU A 552 -17.53 38.68 5.97
CA GLU A 552 -18.57 38.42 6.96
C GLU A 552 -19.68 39.47 6.93
N TYR A 553 -20.94 39.03 7.09
CA TYR A 553 -22.04 39.95 7.32
C TYR A 553 -21.84 40.77 8.60
N SER A 554 -22.28 42.02 8.55
CA SER A 554 -22.40 42.84 9.76
C SER A 554 -23.45 42.26 10.71
N LEU A 555 -23.41 42.64 11.98
CA LEU A 555 -24.41 42.22 12.96
C LEU A 555 -25.84 42.58 12.50
N GLU A 556 -26.02 43.75 11.88
CA GLU A 556 -27.31 44.21 11.35
C GLU A 556 -27.80 43.35 10.18
N GLU A 557 -26.89 42.95 9.28
CA GLU A 557 -27.21 42.04 8.16
C GLU A 557 -27.60 40.65 8.68
N TYR A 558 -26.93 40.13 9.71
CA TYR A 558 -27.30 38.88 10.36
C TYR A 558 -28.66 38.95 11.06
N GLU A 559 -28.96 40.06 11.74
CA GLU A 559 -30.26 40.27 12.40
C GLU A 559 -31.39 40.36 11.37
N ALA A 560 -31.20 41.07 10.26
CA ALA A 560 -32.18 41.15 9.17
C ALA A 560 -32.46 39.77 8.55
N LEU A 561 -31.41 38.97 8.29
CA LEU A 561 -31.55 37.59 7.81
C LEU A 561 -32.24 36.68 8.83
N ALA A 562 -31.98 36.87 10.12
CA ALA A 562 -32.67 36.13 11.16
C ALA A 562 -34.16 36.50 11.20
N ASP A 563 -34.50 37.78 11.11
CA ASP A 563 -35.88 38.26 11.09
C ASP A 563 -36.66 37.74 9.87
N GLU A 564 -36.05 37.75 8.67
CA GLU A 564 -36.64 37.18 7.45
C GLU A 564 -36.94 35.68 7.60
N VAL A 565 -36.04 34.92 8.25
CA VAL A 565 -36.22 33.48 8.46
C VAL A 565 -37.27 33.17 9.53
N LEU A 566 -37.41 34.06 10.51
CA LEU A 566 -38.40 33.94 11.58
C LEU A 566 -39.80 34.38 11.11
N GLU A 567 -39.89 35.22 10.09
CA GLU A 567 -41.15 35.65 9.47
C GLU A 567 -41.89 34.44 8.87
N GLY A 568 -43.07 34.14 9.42
CA GLY A 568 -43.91 33.00 8.99
C GLY A 568 -43.62 31.66 9.71
N GLU A 569 -42.71 31.63 10.68
CA GLU A 569 -42.37 30.45 11.49
C GLU A 569 -42.96 30.48 12.91
N ASP A 570 -44.16 31.06 13.06
CA ASP A 570 -44.86 31.25 14.36
C ASP A 570 -45.01 29.96 15.16
N LYS A 571 -45.26 28.83 14.47
CA LYS A 571 -45.39 27.51 15.11
C LYS A 571 -44.09 27.06 15.76
N VAL A 572 -42.95 27.35 15.12
CA VAL A 572 -41.62 26.99 15.64
C VAL A 572 -41.27 27.88 16.82
N LEU A 573 -41.58 29.19 16.76
CA LEU A 573 -41.38 30.13 17.86
C LEU A 573 -42.22 29.79 19.10
N GLN A 574 -43.46 29.33 18.93
CA GLN A 574 -44.31 28.87 20.05
C GLN A 574 -43.72 27.65 20.78
N GLU A 575 -43.03 26.75 20.06
CA GLU A 575 -42.34 25.61 20.67
C GLU A 575 -41.15 26.04 21.53
N PHE A 576 -40.46 27.13 21.18
CA PHE A 576 -39.40 27.73 22.01
C PHE A 576 -39.96 28.35 23.29
N ALA A 577 -41.17 28.92 23.25
CA ALA A 577 -41.84 29.50 24.42
C ALA A 577 -42.44 28.47 25.39
N THR A 578 -42.83 27.29 24.90
CA THR A 578 -43.53 26.25 25.68
C THR A 578 -42.60 25.15 26.20
N SER A 579 -41.39 25.02 25.68
CA SER A 579 -40.44 23.96 26.07
C SER A 579 -39.64 24.33 27.32
N ALA A 580 -39.61 23.42 28.31
CA ALA A 580 -38.82 23.59 29.55
C ALA A 580 -37.28 23.59 29.33
N LYS A 581 -36.81 23.14 28.16
CA LYS A 581 -35.40 23.20 27.75
C LYS A 581 -35.32 23.80 26.36
N PHE A 582 -34.34 24.66 26.13
CA PHE A 582 -34.13 25.31 24.83
C PHE A 582 -33.94 24.25 23.71
N PRO A 583 -34.87 24.14 22.74
CA PRO A 583 -34.86 23.06 21.76
C PRO A 583 -33.77 23.25 20.69
N GLN A 584 -32.59 22.68 20.93
CA GLN A 584 -31.43 22.76 20.03
C GLN A 584 -31.73 22.26 18.60
N GLY A 585 -32.54 21.21 18.44
CA GLY A 585 -32.90 20.71 17.11
C GLY A 585 -33.65 21.72 16.24
N LYS A 586 -34.48 22.58 16.86
CA LYS A 586 -35.22 23.63 16.16
C LYS A 586 -34.34 24.84 15.85
N LEU A 587 -33.37 25.14 16.73
CA LEU A 587 -32.35 26.15 16.45
C LEU A 587 -31.53 25.75 15.22
N MET A 588 -31.11 24.48 15.13
CA MET A 588 -30.37 23.98 13.97
C MET A 588 -31.22 23.98 12.67
N PHE A 589 -32.53 23.80 12.78
CA PHE A 589 -33.45 23.93 11.65
C PHE A 589 -33.54 25.38 11.13
N LEU A 590 -33.72 26.36 12.02
CA LEU A 590 -33.76 27.79 11.67
C LEU A 590 -32.40 28.27 11.16
N LEU A 591 -31.30 27.84 11.80
CA LEU A 591 -29.96 28.07 11.29
C LEU A 591 -29.81 27.51 9.87
N GLY A 592 -30.27 26.29 9.60
CA GLY A 592 -30.25 25.71 8.26
C GLY A 592 -31.10 26.47 7.22
N LYS A 593 -32.12 27.23 7.64
CA LYS A 593 -32.85 28.16 6.75
C LYS A 593 -32.07 29.45 6.53
N MET A 594 -31.53 30.03 7.59
CA MET A 594 -30.68 31.23 7.55
C MET A 594 -29.45 31.05 6.65
N MET A 595 -28.78 29.90 6.77
CA MET A 595 -27.65 29.52 5.90
C MET A 595 -28.04 29.37 4.42
N ARG A 596 -29.31 29.10 4.11
CA ARG A 596 -29.82 28.98 2.74
C ARG A 596 -30.31 30.30 2.16
N ALA A 597 -30.82 31.19 3.01
CA ALA A 597 -31.32 32.50 2.61
C ALA A 597 -30.18 33.49 2.33
N GLY A 598 -29.13 33.48 3.15
CA GLY A 598 -27.98 34.35 2.93
C GLY A 598 -26.92 33.76 1.99
N GLN A 599 -25.99 34.62 1.56
CA GLN A 599 -24.89 34.21 0.70
C GLN A 599 -23.92 33.32 1.50
N THR A 600 -23.75 32.07 1.06
CA THR A 600 -22.93 31.06 1.74
C THR A 600 -21.47 31.52 1.94
N GLU A 601 -21.00 32.43 1.09
CA GLU A 601 -19.65 33.00 1.10
C GLU A 601 -19.46 34.13 2.13
N ARG A 602 -20.53 34.57 2.81
CA ARG A 602 -20.52 35.70 3.75
C ARG A 602 -21.04 35.35 5.16
N ILE A 603 -21.54 34.13 5.34
CA ILE A 603 -22.08 33.66 6.63
C ILE A 603 -21.07 32.77 7.34
N ASP A 604 -20.65 33.19 8.55
CA ASP A 604 -20.02 32.31 9.54
C ASP A 604 -21.11 31.57 10.34
N PRO A 605 -21.13 30.22 10.33
CA PRO A 605 -22.15 29.44 11.04
C PRO A 605 -22.19 29.67 12.55
N ALA A 606 -21.04 29.94 13.20
CA ALA A 606 -20.99 30.13 14.65
C ALA A 606 -21.61 31.47 15.04
N ASN A 607 -21.29 32.54 14.31
CA ASN A 607 -21.91 33.85 14.50
C ASN A 607 -23.39 33.86 14.10
N ALA A 608 -23.78 33.22 13.00
CA ALA A 608 -25.19 33.05 12.62
C ALA A 608 -26.00 32.31 13.70
N GLN A 609 -25.43 31.24 14.29
CA GLN A 609 -26.06 30.51 15.40
C GLN A 609 -26.22 31.40 16.64
N LYS A 610 -25.20 32.20 16.97
CA LYS A 610 -25.22 33.13 18.10
C LYS A 610 -26.29 34.20 17.91
N VAL A 611 -26.32 34.86 16.74
CA VAL A 611 -27.31 35.91 16.42
C VAL A 611 -28.72 35.34 16.40
N MET A 612 -28.96 34.22 15.71
CA MET A 612 -30.26 33.55 15.68
C MET A 612 -30.76 33.18 17.09
N ARG A 613 -29.86 32.68 17.95
CA ARG A 613 -30.20 32.38 19.34
C ARG A 613 -30.58 33.64 20.13
N THR A 614 -29.75 34.68 20.08
CA THR A 614 -30.01 35.96 20.75
C THR A 614 -31.32 36.58 20.26
N ARG A 615 -31.61 36.47 18.96
CA ARG A 615 -32.83 37.02 18.37
C ARG A 615 -34.09 36.27 18.83
N ILE A 616 -34.06 34.94 18.83
CA ILE A 616 -35.14 34.11 19.39
C ILE A 616 -35.34 34.45 20.88
N GLU A 617 -34.27 34.52 21.67
CA GLU A 617 -34.34 34.87 23.10
C GLU A 617 -34.95 36.28 23.32
N SER A 618 -34.72 37.23 22.40
CA SER A 618 -35.32 38.58 22.47
C SER A 618 -36.81 38.63 22.10
N LEU A 619 -37.30 37.67 21.32
CA LEU A 619 -38.70 37.57 20.87
C LEU A 619 -39.56 36.72 21.82
N LEU A 620 -38.95 35.96 22.72
CA LEU A 620 -39.65 35.25 23.78
C LEU A 620 -40.05 36.23 24.89
N PRO A 621 -41.31 36.21 25.37
CA PRO A 621 -41.72 37.04 26.49
C PRO A 621 -40.83 36.74 27.71
N SER A 622 -40.29 37.78 28.35
CA SER A 622 -39.51 37.62 29.58
C SER A 622 -40.31 36.82 30.60
N ALA A 623 -39.76 35.70 31.06
CA ALA A 623 -40.37 34.88 32.10
C ALA A 623 -40.56 35.74 33.37
N ALA A 624 -41.81 36.04 33.69
CA ALA A 624 -42.23 36.53 34.99
C ALA A 624 -42.56 35.34 35.92
#